data_AF-E7FW75-F1
#
_entry.id   AF-E7FW75-F1
#
_cell.length_a   1.000
_cell.length_b   1.000
_cell.length_c   1.000
_cell.angle_alpha   90.00
_cell.angle_beta   90.00
_cell.angle_gamma   90.00
#
_symmetry.space_group_name_H-M   'P 1'
#
loop_
_entity.id
_entity.type
_entity.pdbx_description
1 polymer ?
#
loop_
_entity_poly.entity_id
_entity_poly.type
_entity_poly.pdbx_seq_one_letter_code
_entity_poly.pdbx_strand_id
1 'polypeptide(L)'
;MKYYFSLLGYHFENEFDIMTMYIKENIMEGLELLSFQMISFNGSARSCFVEAIQAAKEGDFERAEQLMAEGEEQFVEGHRVHAQLIQQEAQNGATQVNLLLIHAEDQMMSAEVLKIMATELIDIHKKIQ
;
A
#
# COMPACT_ATOMS: atom_id res chain seq x y z
N MET A 1 -31.32 -6.62 19.40
CA MET A 1 -29.99 -6.92 18.84
C MET A 1 -29.68 -8.42 18.78
N LYS A 2 -29.70 -9.18 19.88
CA LYS A 2 -29.40 -10.64 19.90
C LYS A 2 -30.19 -11.47 18.87
N TYR A 3 -31.48 -11.17 18.68
CA TYR A 3 -32.35 -11.86 17.70
C TYR A 3 -31.96 -11.62 16.23
N TYR A 4 -31.41 -10.44 15.90
CA TYR A 4 -31.04 -10.08 14.52
C TYR A 4 -29.78 -10.83 14.07
N PHE A 5 -28.82 -10.97 14.98
CA PHE A 5 -27.59 -11.73 14.73
C PHE A 5 -27.81 -13.25 14.68
N SER A 6 -28.77 -13.77 15.44
CA SER A 6 -29.20 -15.17 15.34
C SER A 6 -29.72 -15.54 13.94
N LEU A 7 -30.39 -14.62 13.24
CA LEU A 7 -30.87 -14.83 11.86
C LEU A 7 -29.73 -14.84 10.83
N LEU A 8 -28.57 -14.27 11.17
CA LEU A 8 -27.36 -14.25 10.35
C LEU A 8 -26.40 -15.41 10.67
N GLY A 9 -26.82 -16.36 11.52
CA GLY A 9 -26.02 -17.55 11.88
C GLY A 9 -25.00 -17.32 13.00
N TYR A 10 -25.00 -16.15 13.64
CA TYR A 10 -24.13 -15.87 14.79
C TYR A 10 -24.82 -16.22 16.11
N HIS A 11 -24.17 -17.05 16.92
CA HIS A 11 -24.58 -17.34 18.30
C HIS A 11 -23.67 -16.60 19.28
N PHE A 12 -24.24 -15.65 20.03
CA PHE A 12 -23.57 -14.92 21.09
C PHE A 12 -24.12 -15.36 22.44
N GLU A 13 -23.27 -15.88 23.32
CA GLU A 13 -23.68 -16.38 24.64
C GLU A 13 -23.85 -15.22 25.62
N ASN A 14 -23.06 -14.15 25.47
CA ASN A 14 -23.05 -13.01 26.39
C ASN A 14 -22.77 -11.67 25.67
N GLU A 15 -22.81 -10.56 26.40
CA GLU A 15 -22.52 -9.23 25.84
C GLU A 15 -21.03 -9.02 25.50
N PHE A 16 -20.14 -9.78 26.14
CA PHE A 16 -18.70 -9.74 25.87
C PHE A 16 -18.36 -10.29 24.48
N ASP A 17 -19.09 -11.31 24.00
CA ASP A 17 -18.92 -11.85 22.65
C ASP A 17 -19.29 -10.83 21.57
N ILE A 18 -20.36 -10.07 21.80
CA ILE A 18 -20.82 -9.00 20.89
C ILE A 18 -19.77 -7.88 20.83
N MET A 19 -19.25 -7.46 21.99
CA MET A 19 -18.19 -6.45 22.08
C MET A 19 -16.93 -6.91 21.35
N THR A 20 -16.54 -8.18 21.52
CA THR A 20 -15.36 -8.75 20.87
C THR A 20 -15.51 -8.78 19.34
N MET A 21 -16.69 -9.14 18.82
CA MET A 21 -16.97 -9.08 17.39
C MET A 21 -16.87 -7.65 16.86
N TYR A 22 -17.52 -6.69 17.54
CA TYR A 22 -17.50 -5.30 17.12
C TYR A 22 -16.08 -4.72 17.08
N ILE A 23 -15.25 -5.03 18.08
CA ILE A 23 -13.84 -4.62 18.10
C ILE A 23 -13.08 -5.22 16.90
N LYS A 24 -13.28 -6.51 16.60
CA LYS A 24 -12.65 -7.17 15.45
C LYS A 24 -13.07 -6.56 14.11
N GLU A 25 -14.37 -6.27 13.92
CA GLU A 25 -14.86 -5.63 12.69
C GLU A 25 -14.24 -4.24 12.48
N ASN A 26 -14.19 -3.41 13.53
CA ASN A 26 -13.58 -2.07 13.44
C ASN A 26 -12.07 -2.15 13.13
N ILE A 27 -11.34 -3.12 13.71
CA ILE A 27 -9.92 -3.33 13.39
C ILE A 27 -9.76 -3.75 11.92
N MET A 28 -10.63 -4.62 11.42
CA MET A 28 -10.59 -5.09 10.03
C MET A 28 -10.88 -3.96 9.04
N GLU A 29 -11.90 -3.13 9.29
CA GLU A 29 -12.19 -1.93 8.49
C GLU A 29 -11.00 -0.95 8.47
N GLY A 30 -10.33 -0.76 9.63
CA GLY A 30 -9.14 0.08 9.71
C GLY A 30 -7.98 -0.44 8.86
N LEU A 31 -7.74 -1.76 8.87
CA LEU A 31 -6.68 -2.39 8.08
C LEU A 31 -6.96 -2.31 6.58
N GLU A 32 -8.22 -2.49 6.17
CA GLU A 32 -8.63 -2.37 4.77
C GLU A 32 -8.40 -0.95 4.24
N LEU A 33 -8.75 0.08 5.03
CA LEU A 33 -8.53 1.47 4.66
C LEU A 33 -7.03 1.78 4.47
N LEU A 34 -6.18 1.34 5.39
CA LEU A 34 -4.73 1.52 5.28
C LEU A 34 -4.16 0.77 4.05
N SER A 35 -4.66 -0.43 3.78
CA SER A 35 -4.26 -1.21 2.60
C SER A 35 -4.64 -0.50 1.30
N PHE A 36 -5.85 0.08 1.21
CA PHE A 36 -6.25 0.88 0.04
C PHE A 36 -5.39 2.13 -0.15
N GLN A 37 -5.02 2.81 0.95
CA GLN A 37 -4.11 3.96 0.87
C GLN A 37 -2.75 3.54 0.31
N MET A 38 -2.17 2.45 0.81
CA MET A 38 -0.92 1.89 0.27
C MET A 38 -1.04 1.53 -1.20
N ILE A 39 -2.09 0.80 -1.61
CA ILE A 39 -2.33 0.43 -3.01
C ILE A 39 -2.38 1.68 -3.89
N SER A 40 -3.08 2.73 -3.44
CA SER A 40 -3.22 3.98 -4.20
C SER A 40 -1.87 4.69 -4.35
N PHE A 41 -1.16 4.94 -3.25
CA PHE A 41 0.13 5.64 -3.27
C PHE A 41 1.19 4.87 -4.06
N ASN A 42 1.33 3.57 -3.78
CA ASN A 42 2.31 2.71 -4.44
C ASN A 42 1.98 2.49 -5.92
N GLY A 43 0.69 2.40 -6.28
CA GLY A 43 0.24 2.30 -7.67
C GLY A 43 0.57 3.57 -8.47
N SER A 44 0.36 4.75 -7.88
CA SER A 44 0.75 6.03 -8.49
C SER A 44 2.27 6.14 -8.64
N ALA A 45 3.03 5.86 -7.59
CA ALA A 45 4.50 5.87 -7.62
C ALA A 45 5.05 4.95 -8.73
N ARG A 46 4.54 3.72 -8.77
CA ARG A 46 4.88 2.72 -9.78
C ARG A 46 4.64 3.22 -11.20
N SER A 47 3.50 3.89 -11.42
CA SER A 47 3.15 4.43 -12.74
C SER A 47 4.12 5.53 -13.15
N CYS A 48 4.43 6.46 -12.25
CA CYS A 48 5.44 7.51 -12.48
C CYS A 48 6.81 6.92 -12.85
N PHE A 49 7.31 5.90 -12.14
CA PHE A 49 8.61 5.29 -12.44
C PHE A 49 8.63 4.59 -13.81
N VAL A 50 7.54 3.93 -14.19
CA VAL A 50 7.41 3.33 -15.53
C VAL A 50 7.38 4.39 -16.63
N GLU A 51 6.64 5.47 -16.42
CA GLU A 51 6.58 6.60 -17.35
C GLU A 51 7.95 7.31 -17.45
N ALA A 52 8.70 7.43 -16.35
CA ALA A 52 10.03 8.02 -16.34
C ALA A 52 11.01 7.24 -17.23
N ILE A 53 10.95 5.90 -17.17
CA ILE A 53 11.72 5.02 -18.07
C ILE A 53 11.33 5.28 -19.53
N GLN A 54 10.04 5.45 -19.81
CA GLN A 54 9.56 5.70 -21.17
C GLN A 54 10.01 7.07 -21.71
N ALA A 55 9.94 8.12 -20.88
CA ALA A 55 10.43 9.45 -21.23
C ALA A 55 11.94 9.43 -21.54
N ALA A 56 12.74 8.76 -20.70
CA ALA A 56 14.18 8.63 -20.94
C ALA A 56 14.53 7.82 -22.20
N LYS A 57 13.73 6.81 -22.56
CA LYS A 57 13.89 6.09 -23.84
C LYS A 57 13.74 7.01 -25.04
N GLU A 58 12.87 8.01 -24.94
CA GLU A 58 12.59 9.02 -25.97
C GLU A 58 13.58 10.19 -25.95
N GLY A 59 14.52 10.21 -24.99
CA GLY A 59 15.51 11.27 -24.80
C GLY A 59 14.98 12.48 -24.00
N ASP A 60 13.75 12.41 -23.48
CA ASP A 60 13.17 13.44 -22.62
C ASP A 60 13.58 13.23 -21.16
N PHE A 61 14.84 13.55 -20.87
CA PHE A 61 15.42 13.38 -19.54
C PHE A 61 14.85 14.35 -18.50
N GLU A 62 14.40 15.54 -18.93
CA GLU A 62 13.77 16.51 -18.03
C GLU A 62 12.43 15.96 -17.52
N ARG A 63 11.59 15.42 -18.43
CA ARG A 63 10.34 14.77 -18.02
C ARG A 63 10.59 13.52 -17.19
N ALA A 64 11.62 12.74 -17.52
CA ALA A 64 11.99 11.56 -16.72
C ALA A 64 12.34 11.95 -15.27
N GLU A 65 13.11 13.01 -15.06
CA GLU A 65 13.47 13.50 -13.72
C GLU A 65 12.25 14.02 -12.94
N GLN A 66 11.33 14.74 -13.62
CA GLN A 66 10.08 15.19 -13.02
C GLN A 66 9.22 14.00 -12.55
N LEU A 67 9.05 12.99 -13.42
CA LEU A 67 8.30 11.79 -13.09
C LEU A 67 8.95 10.98 -11.95
N MET A 68 10.28 10.92 -11.90
CA MET A 68 10.97 10.29 -10.77
C MET A 68 10.70 11.02 -9.46
N ALA A 69 10.67 12.36 -9.46
CA ALA A 69 10.35 13.15 -8.28
C ALA A 69 8.88 13.00 -7.86
N GLU A 70 7.93 13.10 -8.81
CA GLU A 70 6.50 12.87 -8.56
C GLU A 70 6.25 11.46 -7.99
N GLY A 71 6.91 10.46 -8.56
CA GLY A 71 6.82 9.08 -8.08
C GLY A 71 7.38 8.91 -6.67
N GLU A 72 8.47 9.60 -6.34
CA GLU A 72 9.08 9.56 -5.01
C GLU A 72 8.16 10.15 -3.93
N GLU A 73 7.47 11.25 -4.22
CA GLU A 73 6.51 11.84 -3.28
C GLU A 73 5.39 10.85 -2.92
N GLN A 74 4.84 10.16 -3.92
CA GLN A 74 3.82 9.14 -3.70
C GLN A 74 4.39 7.92 -2.95
N PHE A 75 5.60 7.49 -3.31
CA PHE A 75 6.28 6.37 -2.68
C PHE A 75 6.50 6.61 -1.18
N VAL A 76 6.92 7.81 -0.81
CA VAL A 76 7.12 8.21 0.60
C VAL A 76 5.80 8.16 1.38
N GLU A 77 4.69 8.62 0.81
CA GLU A 77 3.38 8.51 1.47
C GLU A 77 2.94 7.05 1.66
N GLY A 78 3.17 6.19 0.67
CA GLY A 78 2.96 4.74 0.79
C GLY A 78 3.77 4.13 1.94
N HIS A 79 5.07 4.44 1.99
CA HIS A 79 5.95 4.00 3.09
C HIS A 79 5.55 4.54 4.45
N ARG A 80 5.00 5.75 4.53
CA ARG A 80 4.49 6.33 5.78
C ARG A 80 3.30 5.55 6.32
N VAL A 81 2.42 5.05 5.45
CA VAL A 81 1.31 4.18 5.85
C VAL A 81 1.83 2.81 6.29
N HIS A 82 2.75 2.20 5.55
CA HIS A 82 3.39 0.94 5.97
C HIS A 82 4.08 1.09 7.34
N ALA A 83 4.81 2.18 7.58
CA ALA A 83 5.48 2.42 8.86
C ALA A 83 4.48 2.47 10.03
N GLN A 84 3.29 3.02 9.80
CA GLN A 84 2.20 3.01 10.79
C GLN A 84 1.70 1.59 11.07
N LEU A 85 1.56 0.74 10.05
CA LEU A 85 1.16 -0.65 10.23
C LEU A 85 2.18 -1.43 11.08
N ILE A 86 3.48 -1.27 10.82
CA ILE A 86 4.54 -1.88 11.63
C ILE A 86 4.51 -1.37 13.07
N GLN A 87 4.30 -0.06 13.26
CA GLN A 87 4.19 0.50 14.60
C GLN A 87 2.96 -0.04 15.35
N GLN A 88 1.83 -0.19 14.68
CA GLN A 88 0.62 -0.78 15.24
C GLN A 88 0.83 -2.24 15.60
N GLU A 89 1.49 -3.03 14.75
CA GLU A 89 1.81 -4.44 15.03
C GLU A 89 2.74 -4.58 16.23
N ALA A 90 3.75 -3.71 16.35
CA ALA A 90 4.65 -3.70 17.49
C ALA A 90 3.94 -3.34 18.82
N GLN A 91 2.90 -2.50 18.78
CA GLN A 91 2.14 -2.08 19.95
C GLN A 91 1.05 -3.08 20.35
N ASN A 92 0.31 -3.60 19.37
CA ASN A 92 -0.93 -4.34 19.57
C ASN A 92 -0.78 -5.85 19.32
N GLY A 93 0.41 -6.30 18.92
CA GLY A 93 0.67 -7.68 18.51
C GLY A 93 0.34 -7.92 17.04
N ALA A 94 0.44 -9.18 16.62
CA ALA A 94 0.37 -9.57 15.21
C ALA A 94 -0.85 -9.02 14.47
N THR A 95 -0.61 -8.41 13.31
CA THR A 95 -1.66 -7.92 12.43
C THR A 95 -2.33 -9.10 11.72
N GLN A 96 -3.66 -9.08 11.59
CA GLN A 96 -4.35 -10.13 10.84
C GLN A 96 -4.07 -9.97 9.35
N VAL A 97 -3.24 -10.84 8.81
CA VAL A 97 -2.91 -10.86 7.38
C VAL A 97 -4.14 -11.26 6.56
N ASN A 98 -4.51 -10.43 5.59
CA ASN A 98 -5.55 -10.72 4.61
C ASN A 98 -5.01 -10.51 3.19
N LEU A 99 -5.79 -10.93 2.18
CA LEU A 99 -5.38 -10.84 0.78
C LEU A 99 -5.12 -9.38 0.33
N LEU A 100 -5.89 -8.43 0.86
CA LEU A 100 -5.78 -7.03 0.50
C LEU A 100 -4.47 -6.42 1.00
N LEU A 101 -4.07 -6.72 2.25
CA LEU A 101 -2.78 -6.32 2.81
C LEU A 101 -1.63 -6.96 2.04
N ILE A 102 -1.70 -8.26 1.74
CA ILE A 102 -0.69 -8.94 0.91
C ILE A 102 -0.54 -8.23 -0.45
N HIS A 103 -1.65 -7.82 -1.06
CA HIS A 103 -1.61 -7.10 -2.32
C HIS A 103 -1.01 -5.69 -2.18
N ALA A 104 -1.30 -4.98 -1.09
CA ALA A 104 -0.72 -3.67 -0.80
C ALA A 104 0.81 -3.75 -0.62
N GLU A 105 1.29 -4.76 0.10
CA GLU A 105 2.73 -5.03 0.29
C GLU A 105 3.43 -5.39 -1.03
N ASP A 106 2.80 -6.23 -1.87
CA ASP A 106 3.31 -6.57 -3.20
C ASP A 106 3.43 -5.33 -4.10
N GLN A 107 2.42 -4.45 -4.10
CA GLN A 107 2.48 -3.18 -4.83
C GLN A 107 3.62 -2.28 -4.34
N MET A 108 3.84 -2.20 -3.02
CA MET A 108 4.91 -1.40 -2.43
C MET A 108 6.29 -1.90 -2.87
N MET A 109 6.55 -3.20 -2.71
CA MET A 109 7.81 -3.80 -3.12
C MET A 109 8.04 -3.70 -4.63
N SER A 110 6.97 -3.84 -5.43
CA SER A 110 7.06 -3.63 -6.88
C SER A 110 7.46 -2.19 -7.24
N ALA A 111 6.89 -1.19 -6.54
CA ALA A 111 7.24 0.21 -6.73
C ALA A 111 8.71 0.50 -6.35
N GLU A 112 9.20 -0.07 -5.24
CA GLU A 112 10.59 0.09 -4.80
C GLU A 112 11.59 -0.46 -5.83
N VAL A 113 11.35 -1.68 -6.32
CA VAL A 113 12.17 -2.28 -7.36
C VAL A 113 12.13 -1.45 -8.64
N LEU A 114 10.95 -0.95 -9.05
CA LEU A 114 10.81 -0.12 -10.24
C LEU A 114 11.52 1.22 -10.12
N LYS A 115 11.54 1.85 -8.94
CA LYS A 115 12.32 3.06 -8.67
C LYS A 115 13.81 2.84 -8.91
N ILE A 116 14.37 1.77 -8.34
CA ILE A 116 15.79 1.41 -8.49
C ILE A 116 16.10 1.16 -9.98
N MET A 117 15.28 0.35 -10.64
CA MET A 117 15.45 0.03 -12.06
C MET A 117 15.29 1.26 -12.95
N ALA A 118 14.34 2.15 -12.66
CA ALA A 118 14.13 3.38 -13.42
C ALA A 118 15.35 4.28 -13.36
N THR A 119 15.93 4.46 -12.16
CA THR A 119 17.15 5.24 -11.95
C THR A 119 18.29 4.72 -12.84
N GLU A 120 18.58 3.42 -12.78
CA GLU A 120 19.66 2.80 -13.56
C GLU A 120 19.40 2.88 -15.07
N LEU A 121 18.16 2.67 -15.51
CA LEU A 121 17.80 2.73 -16.93
C LEU A 121 17.89 4.15 -17.49
N ILE A 122 17.45 5.15 -16.73
CA ILE A 122 17.58 6.57 -17.12
C ILE A 122 19.06 6.92 -17.27
N ASP A 123 19.91 6.52 -16.32
CA ASP A 123 21.35 6.75 -16.37
C ASP A 123 22.03 6.06 -17.56
N ILE A 124 21.57 4.86 -17.93
CA ILE A 124 22.03 4.16 -19.14
C ILE A 124 21.63 4.95 -20.39
N HIS A 125 20.38 5.41 -20.48
CA HIS A 125 19.91 6.19 -21.64
C HIS A 125 20.69 7.50 -21.80
N LYS A 126 20.98 8.22 -20.70
CA LYS A 126 21.81 9.44 -20.70
C LYS A 126 23.26 9.24 -21.18
N LYS A 127 23.78 8.01 -21.14
CA LYS A 127 25.15 7.69 -21.60
C LYS A 127 25.20 7.27 -23.07
N ILE A 128 24.09 6.77 -23.60
CA ILE A 128 24.00 6.22 -24.96
C ILE A 128 23.54 7.30 -25.95
N GLN A 129 22.71 8.24 -25.50
CA GLN A 129 22.15 9.33 -26.28
C GLN A 129 22.89 10.64 -25.97
#